data_AF-A0A0S8H1K7-F1
#
_entry.id   AF-A0A0S8H1K7-F1
#
_cell.length_a   1.000
_cell.length_b   1.000
_cell.length_c   1.000
_cell.angle_alpha   90.00
_cell.angle_beta   90.00
_cell.angle_gamma   90.00
#
_symmetry.space_group_name_H-M   'P 1'
#
loop_
_entity.id
_entity.type
_entity.pdbx_description
1 polymer ?
#
loop_
_entity_poly.entity_id
_entity_poly.type
_entity_poly.pdbx_seq_one_letter_code
_entity_poly.pdbx_strand_id
1 'polypeptide(L)'
;MYSWTGTRTHVSDWPQFLEAFTFQIASIEHADHYAAVDVEWVPRSESGARPPARHRPMRYYVVRERGRWVLAYPIDVLTEGWSSHETDCFVFHYPKELAKDGYLADMSLMDHECARVVEALAIDLGSKIDFYVARTPTECGALLDQPPAYGYAATTFPYRMDGPGGLPLVTSTSFFHPHEVMHVMQVLAGIPGISAAFSEGFAVAFGGGPVFSPLLALSETRQLMHGPEFIPLRQLLAMSDEEFLRQNYITYLEAGAFVRFLIDRFGIDSLKQLANATGSPAELPSTIARVYGLSLEQLEIAWKDYLAALALPAVGHSIPDQAVEVFSMTDPWGDDVGDGDYSYPNERFAPGVFDLTAFEVLKDSVRAYFRLTFRDLQRPVTYGSSSERFVPGVAIAINKGPRGERHLQQHAHGVRFQAGSGYDVKLNVGTAVSPSDNHGRVHFTSGHVWHEMADTRAKTISFSLPIDFIGEPTDEWEYFVGVGLATDRTMNFLYGGPTPVYPDHPVYISGGNNPDGRNPAFIDILLPEDIDQTALLRDYDSVTAAVVPMVGAR
;
A
#
# COMPACT_ATOMS: atom_id res chain seq x y z
N MET A 1 -26.58 -19.01 12.63
CA MET A 1 -26.53 -17.54 12.55
C MET A 1 -27.46 -17.17 11.41
N TYR A 2 -28.63 -16.59 11.71
CA TYR A 2 -29.57 -16.17 10.67
C TYR A 2 -29.15 -14.77 10.25
N SER A 3 -28.84 -14.59 8.98
CA SER A 3 -28.55 -13.28 8.40
C SER A 3 -29.65 -12.92 7.42
N TRP A 4 -29.82 -11.61 7.24
CA TRP A 4 -30.80 -11.05 6.33
C TRP A 4 -30.26 -11.09 4.89
N THR A 5 -31.02 -11.67 3.97
CA THR A 5 -30.61 -12.03 2.61
C THR A 5 -31.41 -11.36 1.50
N GLY A 6 -32.29 -10.40 1.83
CA GLY A 6 -33.00 -9.58 0.84
C GLY A 6 -32.26 -8.26 0.61
N THR A 7 -32.42 -7.65 -0.56
CA THR A 7 -31.99 -6.25 -0.78
C THR A 7 -32.92 -5.26 -0.09
N ARG A 8 -34.22 -5.59 -0.08
CA ARG A 8 -35.27 -4.83 0.56
C ARG A 8 -36.33 -5.78 1.09
N THR A 9 -36.65 -5.69 2.37
CA THR A 9 -37.70 -6.50 3.00
C THR A 9 -38.64 -5.60 3.76
N HIS A 10 -39.94 -5.82 3.60
CA HIS A 10 -40.91 -5.07 4.38
C HIS A 10 -40.81 -5.51 5.84
N VAL A 11 -40.84 -4.55 6.78
CA VAL A 11 -40.70 -4.87 8.22
C VAL A 11 -41.79 -5.85 8.70
N SER A 12 -42.95 -5.86 8.04
CA SER A 12 -44.06 -6.80 8.34
C SER A 12 -43.78 -8.26 7.96
N ASP A 13 -42.77 -8.51 7.12
CA ASP A 13 -42.49 -9.83 6.55
C ASP A 13 -41.41 -10.59 7.35
N TRP A 14 -41.07 -10.04 8.53
CA TRP A 14 -40.18 -10.63 9.54
C TRP A 14 -40.77 -11.61 10.58
N PRO A 15 -42.00 -12.19 10.48
CA PRO A 15 -42.58 -12.99 11.56
C PRO A 15 -41.68 -14.12 12.08
N GLN A 16 -40.96 -14.81 11.20
CA GLN A 16 -40.10 -15.94 11.56
C GLN A 16 -38.90 -15.56 12.44
N PHE A 17 -38.34 -14.35 12.28
CA PHE A 17 -37.25 -13.85 13.13
C PHE A 17 -37.75 -13.42 14.51
N LEU A 18 -38.93 -12.80 14.54
CA LEU A 18 -39.60 -12.35 15.75
C LEU A 18 -40.10 -13.52 16.61
N GLU A 19 -40.29 -14.70 16.02
CA GLU A 19 -40.66 -15.93 16.73
C GLU A 19 -39.49 -16.52 17.54
N ALA A 20 -38.25 -16.48 17.02
CA ALA A 20 -37.08 -17.09 17.65
C ALA A 20 -36.29 -16.15 18.60
N PHE A 21 -36.45 -14.83 18.45
CA PHE A 21 -35.67 -13.84 19.21
C PHE A 21 -36.55 -12.75 19.83
N THR A 22 -36.12 -12.20 20.96
CA THR A 22 -36.50 -10.84 21.38
C THR A 22 -35.41 -9.90 20.90
N PHE A 23 -35.76 -8.66 20.62
CA PHE A 23 -34.77 -7.65 20.26
C PHE A 23 -34.93 -6.41 21.14
N GLN A 24 -33.82 -5.71 21.35
CA GLN A 24 -33.79 -4.41 21.97
C GLN A 24 -33.16 -3.43 20.98
N ILE A 25 -33.79 -2.28 20.80
CA ILE A 25 -33.20 -1.19 20.02
C ILE A 25 -32.16 -0.55 20.93
N ALA A 26 -30.89 -0.72 20.59
CA ALA A 26 -29.78 -0.13 21.31
C ALA A 26 -29.65 1.37 20.99
N SER A 27 -29.84 1.74 19.72
CA SER A 27 -29.77 3.12 19.26
C SER A 27 -30.63 3.32 18.01
N ILE A 28 -31.07 4.57 17.78
CA ILE A 28 -31.66 5.02 16.51
C ILE A 28 -30.96 6.31 16.11
N GLU A 29 -30.40 6.32 14.93
CA GLU A 29 -29.84 7.50 14.27
C GLU A 29 -30.76 7.90 13.11
N HIS A 30 -31.21 9.16 13.12
CA HIS A 30 -32.09 9.68 12.08
C HIS A 30 -31.28 10.46 11.04
N ALA A 31 -31.45 10.10 9.77
CA ALA A 31 -31.02 10.88 8.62
C ALA A 31 -32.24 11.39 7.84
N ASP A 32 -32.02 12.24 6.85
CA ASP A 32 -33.11 12.88 6.10
C ASP A 32 -34.03 11.88 5.37
N HIS A 33 -33.48 10.74 4.92
CA HIS A 33 -34.18 9.76 4.09
C HIS A 33 -34.20 8.33 4.67
N TYR A 34 -33.53 8.09 5.80
CA TYR A 34 -33.51 6.80 6.49
C TYR A 34 -33.37 6.94 8.01
N ALA A 35 -33.63 5.86 8.73
CA ALA A 35 -33.20 5.69 10.13
C ALA A 35 -32.27 4.48 10.22
N ALA A 36 -31.07 4.66 10.78
CA ALA A 36 -30.19 3.55 11.12
C ALA A 36 -30.54 3.09 12.54
N VAL A 37 -30.86 1.80 12.68
CA VAL A 37 -31.36 1.20 13.91
C VAL A 37 -30.37 0.11 14.33
N ASP A 38 -29.72 0.30 15.46
CA ASP A 38 -28.86 -0.72 16.06
C ASP A 38 -29.73 -1.65 16.90
N VAL A 39 -29.74 -2.93 16.55
CA VAL A 39 -30.61 -3.93 17.16
C VAL A 39 -29.77 -4.99 17.85
N GLU A 40 -29.93 -5.10 19.16
CA GLU A 40 -29.42 -6.20 19.96
C GLU A 40 -30.40 -7.37 19.93
N TRP A 41 -29.97 -8.49 19.36
CA TRP A 41 -30.77 -9.71 19.32
C TRP A 41 -30.51 -10.57 20.55
N VAL A 42 -31.58 -10.83 21.30
CA VAL A 42 -31.56 -11.66 22.50
C VAL A 42 -32.33 -12.95 22.19
N PRO A 43 -31.67 -14.12 22.21
CA PRO A 43 -32.36 -15.40 22.04
C PRO A 43 -33.50 -15.53 23.07
N ARG A 44 -34.71 -15.91 22.63
CA ARG A 44 -35.77 -16.31 23.55
C ARG A 44 -35.38 -17.67 24.13
N SER A 45 -34.78 -17.70 25.32
CA SER A 45 -34.37 -18.98 25.90
C SER A 45 -35.60 -19.80 26.32
N GLU A 46 -35.66 -21.05 25.88
CA GLU A 46 -36.23 -22.11 26.69
C GLU A 46 -35.10 -22.65 27.58
N SER A 47 -35.15 -22.32 28.88
CA SER A 47 -34.34 -22.89 29.99
C SER A 47 -32.83 -22.58 30.07
N GLY A 48 -32.45 -21.80 31.09
CA GLY A 48 -31.23 -21.99 31.91
C GLY A 48 -29.82 -21.82 31.29
N ALA A 49 -29.66 -21.69 29.98
CA ALA A 49 -28.34 -21.54 29.36
C ALA A 49 -27.73 -20.15 29.67
N ARG A 50 -26.43 -20.13 29.97
CA ARG A 50 -25.65 -18.89 30.11
C ARG A 50 -25.86 -18.03 28.85
N PRO A 51 -26.13 -16.71 28.98
CA PRO A 51 -26.21 -15.84 27.82
C PRO A 51 -24.88 -15.92 27.05
N PRO A 52 -24.92 -16.04 25.71
CA PRO A 52 -23.71 -16.00 24.90
C PRO A 52 -22.96 -14.68 25.12
N ALA A 53 -21.66 -14.67 24.80
CA ALA A 53 -20.84 -13.45 24.82
C ALA A 53 -21.59 -12.32 24.09
N ARG A 54 -21.56 -11.09 24.64
CA ARG A 54 -22.30 -9.93 24.10
C ARG A 54 -22.09 -9.84 22.59
N HIS A 55 -23.14 -10.11 21.82
CA HIS A 55 -23.13 -9.88 20.39
C HIS A 55 -23.10 -8.38 20.14
N ARG A 56 -22.28 -7.94 19.18
CA ARG A 56 -22.34 -6.57 18.67
C ARG A 56 -23.77 -6.33 18.14
N PRO A 57 -24.41 -5.19 18.47
CA PRO A 57 -25.69 -4.84 17.87
C PRO A 57 -25.58 -4.91 16.34
N MET A 58 -26.59 -5.48 15.67
CA MET A 58 -26.65 -5.48 14.21
C MET A 58 -27.32 -4.20 13.75
N ARG A 59 -26.72 -3.50 12.77
CA ARG A 59 -27.25 -2.26 12.24
C ARG A 59 -28.19 -2.51 11.06
N TYR A 60 -29.39 -1.95 11.13
CA TYR A 60 -30.40 -2.01 10.07
C TYR A 60 -30.70 -0.61 9.55
N TYR A 61 -30.89 -0.49 8.24
CA TYR A 61 -31.32 0.77 7.62
C TYR A 61 -32.80 0.68 7.28
N VAL A 62 -33.59 1.60 7.82
CA VAL A 62 -35.05 1.65 7.63
C VAL A 62 -35.40 2.86 6.78
N VAL A 63 -36.00 2.63 5.61
CA VAL A 63 -36.45 3.68 4.68
C VAL A 63 -37.96 3.67 4.54
N ARG A 64 -38.54 4.77 4.06
CA ARG A 64 -39.98 4.87 3.80
C ARG A 64 -40.27 4.79 2.31
N GLU A 65 -40.87 3.70 1.86
CA GLU A 65 -41.23 3.47 0.47
C GLU A 65 -42.75 3.32 0.30
N ARG A 66 -43.34 4.13 -0.58
CA ARG A 66 -44.79 4.10 -0.88
C ARG A 66 -45.66 4.09 0.38
N GLY A 67 -45.25 4.88 1.37
CA GLY A 67 -45.96 5.04 2.65
C GLY A 67 -45.67 3.95 3.69
N ARG A 68 -44.81 2.97 3.41
CA ARG A 68 -44.49 1.88 4.32
C ARG A 68 -43.00 1.80 4.68
N TRP A 69 -42.68 1.12 5.78
CA TRP A 69 -41.30 0.98 6.27
C TRP A 69 -40.64 -0.28 5.70
N VAL A 70 -39.46 -0.09 5.12
CA VAL A 70 -38.68 -1.13 4.45
C VAL A 70 -37.29 -1.17 5.08
N LEU A 71 -36.82 -2.37 5.41
CA LEU A 71 -35.42 -2.63 5.73
C LEU A 71 -34.66 -2.68 4.42
N ALA A 72 -33.64 -1.84 4.29
CA ALA A 72 -32.81 -1.72 3.09
C ALA A 72 -31.35 -2.01 3.43
N TYR A 73 -30.60 -2.43 2.42
CA TYR A 73 -29.18 -2.74 2.59
C TYR A 73 -28.39 -1.44 2.78
N PRO A 74 -27.35 -1.40 3.65
CA PRO A 74 -26.58 -0.18 3.88
C PRO A 74 -26.11 0.46 2.56
N ILE A 75 -25.58 -0.33 1.65
CA ILE A 75 -25.11 0.14 0.34
C ILE A 75 -26.22 0.80 -0.48
N ASP A 76 -27.43 0.24 -0.53
CA ASP A 76 -28.54 0.76 -1.35
C ASP A 76 -29.03 2.12 -0.83
N VAL A 77 -28.89 2.36 0.48
CA VAL A 77 -29.32 3.59 1.15
C VAL A 77 -28.22 4.64 1.12
N LEU A 78 -27.02 4.26 1.55
CA LEU A 78 -25.89 5.19 1.70
C LEU A 78 -25.33 5.67 0.37
N THR A 79 -25.56 4.91 -0.71
CA THR A 79 -25.14 5.27 -2.07
C THR A 79 -26.27 5.88 -2.89
N GLU A 80 -27.41 6.19 -2.26
CA GLU A 80 -28.51 6.86 -2.95
C GLU A 80 -28.03 8.18 -3.57
N GLY A 81 -28.18 8.29 -4.89
CA GLY A 81 -27.78 9.48 -5.64
C GLY A 81 -26.30 9.55 -6.01
N TRP A 82 -25.49 8.51 -5.72
CA TRP A 82 -24.14 8.38 -6.26
C TRP A 82 -24.14 8.27 -7.80
N SER A 83 -23.00 8.59 -8.40
CA SER A 83 -22.73 8.39 -9.82
C SER A 83 -22.16 7.00 -10.07
N SER A 84 -22.26 6.52 -11.30
CA SER A 84 -21.57 5.30 -11.74
C SER A 84 -20.75 5.50 -13.01
N HIS A 85 -19.74 4.66 -13.17
CA HIS A 85 -18.94 4.54 -14.39
C HIS A 85 -18.62 3.07 -14.65
N GLU A 86 -18.80 2.62 -15.88
CA GLU A 86 -18.55 1.24 -16.25
C GLU A 86 -17.26 1.11 -17.05
N THR A 87 -16.49 0.08 -16.73
CA THR A 87 -15.30 -0.35 -17.46
C THR A 87 -15.48 -1.81 -17.90
N ASP A 88 -14.44 -2.48 -18.40
CA ASP A 88 -14.58 -3.86 -18.88
C ASP A 88 -14.86 -4.82 -17.72
N CYS A 89 -14.21 -4.64 -16.57
CA CYS A 89 -14.35 -5.53 -15.42
C CYS A 89 -15.21 -4.98 -14.28
N PHE A 90 -15.46 -3.67 -14.23
CA PHE A 90 -16.07 -3.03 -13.06
C PHE A 90 -17.27 -2.14 -13.39
N VAL A 91 -18.15 -1.99 -12.39
CA VAL A 91 -19.07 -0.86 -12.27
C VAL A 91 -18.63 -0.05 -11.06
N PHE A 92 -17.96 1.06 -11.30
CA PHE A 92 -17.54 1.98 -10.24
C PHE A 92 -18.73 2.84 -9.80
N HIS A 93 -18.99 2.89 -8.48
CA HIS A 93 -20.00 3.74 -7.85
C HIS A 93 -19.30 4.74 -6.93
N TYR A 94 -19.60 6.02 -7.04
CA TYR A 94 -18.90 7.06 -6.27
C TYR A 94 -19.78 8.30 -6.02
N PRO A 95 -19.55 9.05 -4.93
CA PRO A 95 -20.24 10.32 -4.67
C PRO A 95 -20.04 11.31 -5.81
N LYS A 96 -21.08 12.10 -6.13
CA LYS A 96 -21.07 13.06 -7.24
C LYS A 96 -20.00 14.14 -7.11
N GLU A 97 -19.52 14.39 -5.90
CA GLU A 97 -18.46 15.35 -5.63
C GLU A 97 -17.09 14.85 -6.07
N LEU A 98 -16.90 13.53 -6.24
CA LEU A 98 -15.69 12.98 -6.81
C LEU A 98 -15.73 13.14 -8.34
N ALA A 99 -14.87 14.01 -8.86
CA ALA A 99 -14.76 14.27 -10.30
C ALA A 99 -14.14 13.06 -11.02
N LYS A 100 -14.98 12.22 -11.64
CA LYS A 100 -14.57 10.98 -12.32
C LYS A 100 -13.40 11.16 -13.29
N ASP A 101 -13.34 12.30 -13.99
CA ASP A 101 -12.36 12.56 -15.04
C ASP A 101 -10.94 12.62 -14.46
N GLY A 102 -10.79 12.86 -13.16
CA GLY A 102 -9.51 12.78 -12.45
C GLY A 102 -9.04 11.35 -12.13
N TYR A 103 -9.87 10.33 -12.36
CA TYR A 103 -9.63 8.95 -11.93
C TYR A 103 -9.78 7.89 -13.05
N LEU A 104 -9.98 8.30 -14.31
CA LEU A 104 -10.09 7.37 -15.44
C LEU A 104 -8.84 6.49 -15.60
N ALA A 105 -7.68 7.05 -15.25
CA ALA A 105 -6.40 6.38 -15.09
C ALA A 105 -6.46 5.15 -14.19
N ASP A 106 -6.91 5.39 -12.96
CA ASP A 106 -6.96 4.40 -11.89
C ASP A 106 -7.94 3.29 -12.24
N MET A 107 -9.09 3.66 -12.80
CA MET A 107 -10.09 2.71 -13.28
C MET A 107 -9.54 1.83 -14.41
N SER A 108 -8.81 2.41 -15.37
CA SER A 108 -8.20 1.68 -16.48
C SER A 108 -7.08 0.76 -16.01
N LEU A 109 -6.26 1.20 -15.06
CA LEU A 109 -5.23 0.38 -14.43
C LEU A 109 -5.86 -0.77 -13.62
N MET A 110 -6.95 -0.50 -12.92
CA MET A 110 -7.70 -1.52 -12.18
C MET A 110 -8.25 -2.60 -13.11
N ASP A 111 -8.81 -2.21 -14.26
CA ASP A 111 -9.23 -3.13 -15.34
C ASP A 111 -8.07 -3.99 -15.84
N HIS A 112 -6.90 -3.37 -16.06
CA HIS A 112 -5.71 -4.10 -16.49
C HIS A 112 -5.28 -5.16 -15.46
N GLU A 113 -5.23 -4.80 -14.17
CA GLU A 113 -4.90 -5.74 -13.09
C GLU A 113 -5.95 -6.86 -12.98
N CYS A 114 -7.22 -6.53 -13.16
CA CYS A 114 -8.29 -7.51 -13.19
C CYS A 114 -8.14 -8.50 -14.35
N ALA A 115 -7.98 -8.00 -15.57
CA ALA A 115 -7.82 -8.83 -16.77
C ALA A 115 -6.62 -9.78 -16.64
N ARG A 116 -5.48 -9.28 -16.14
CA ARG A 116 -4.27 -10.07 -15.89
C ARG A 116 -4.54 -11.25 -14.95
N VAL A 117 -5.33 -11.03 -13.91
CA VAL A 117 -5.62 -12.05 -12.89
C VAL A 117 -6.70 -13.03 -13.37
N VAL A 118 -7.70 -12.54 -14.09
CA VAL A 118 -8.72 -13.36 -14.77
C VAL A 118 -8.04 -14.36 -15.71
N GLU A 119 -7.09 -13.89 -16.53
CA GLU A 119 -6.30 -14.76 -17.40
C GLU A 119 -5.44 -15.75 -16.61
N ALA A 120 -4.66 -15.26 -15.64
CA ALA A 120 -3.75 -16.10 -14.85
C ALA A 120 -4.46 -17.22 -14.07
N LEU A 121 -5.71 -17.00 -13.65
CA LEU A 121 -6.48 -17.93 -12.83
C LEU A 121 -7.54 -18.71 -13.63
N ALA A 122 -7.68 -18.41 -14.92
CA ALA A 122 -8.74 -18.90 -15.80
C ALA A 122 -10.14 -18.73 -15.18
N ILE A 123 -10.42 -17.53 -14.67
CA ILE A 123 -11.71 -17.18 -14.08
C ILE A 123 -12.69 -16.77 -15.18
N ASP A 124 -13.96 -17.18 -15.05
CA ASP A 124 -15.07 -16.51 -15.72
C ASP A 124 -15.72 -15.56 -14.73
N LEU A 125 -15.65 -14.25 -15.00
CA LEU A 125 -16.26 -13.26 -14.11
C LEU A 125 -17.79 -13.41 -14.07
N GLY A 126 -18.41 -13.86 -15.17
CA GLY A 126 -19.87 -13.95 -15.33
C GLY A 126 -20.62 -12.61 -15.35
N SER A 127 -20.09 -11.59 -14.68
CA SER A 127 -20.61 -10.23 -14.52
C SER A 127 -19.51 -9.29 -14.06
N LYS A 128 -19.69 -7.98 -14.28
CA LYS A 128 -18.79 -6.96 -13.73
C LYS A 128 -18.84 -6.94 -12.19
N ILE A 129 -17.74 -6.54 -11.57
CA ILE A 129 -17.63 -6.38 -10.12
C ILE A 129 -18.14 -4.98 -9.75
N ASP A 130 -19.05 -4.89 -8.78
CA ASP A 130 -19.47 -3.60 -8.25
C ASP A 130 -18.38 -3.03 -7.33
N PHE A 131 -17.86 -1.85 -7.65
CA PHE A 131 -16.75 -1.22 -6.94
C PHE A 131 -17.18 0.14 -6.38
N TYR A 132 -17.36 0.24 -5.07
CA TYR A 132 -17.83 1.45 -4.40
C TYR A 132 -16.68 2.26 -3.84
N VAL A 133 -16.54 3.51 -4.27
CA VAL A 133 -15.49 4.42 -3.81
C VAL A 133 -16.05 5.44 -2.83
N ALA A 134 -15.75 5.23 -1.55
CA ALA A 134 -16.10 6.09 -0.43
C ALA A 134 -15.11 7.25 -0.24
N ARG A 135 -15.55 8.33 0.40
CA ARG A 135 -14.72 9.51 0.70
C ARG A 135 -13.78 9.30 1.88
N THR A 136 -14.18 8.46 2.82
CA THR A 136 -13.46 8.27 4.08
C THR A 136 -13.48 6.81 4.51
N PRO A 137 -12.53 6.38 5.36
CA PRO A 137 -12.55 5.03 5.91
C PRO A 137 -13.83 4.69 6.66
N THR A 138 -14.42 5.68 7.37
CA THR A 138 -15.70 5.51 8.08
C THR A 138 -16.84 5.23 7.12
N GLU A 139 -16.94 5.98 6.02
CA GLU A 139 -17.94 5.73 4.99
C GLU A 139 -17.72 4.36 4.31
N CYS A 140 -16.46 4.02 3.98
CA CYS A 140 -16.10 2.73 3.38
C CYS A 140 -16.56 1.53 4.23
N GLY A 141 -16.32 1.59 5.55
CA GLY A 141 -16.79 0.56 6.47
C GLY A 141 -18.31 0.52 6.60
N ALA A 142 -18.96 1.69 6.67
CA ALA A 142 -20.41 1.78 6.79
C ALA A 142 -21.18 1.13 5.63
N LEU A 143 -20.62 1.15 4.40
CA LEU A 143 -21.22 0.50 3.23
C LEU A 143 -21.44 -1.02 3.40
N LEU A 144 -20.65 -1.67 4.27
CA LEU A 144 -20.71 -3.10 4.55
C LEU A 144 -20.95 -3.44 6.03
N ASP A 145 -21.38 -2.47 6.84
CA ASP A 145 -21.52 -2.59 8.30
C ASP A 145 -20.24 -3.07 9.01
N GLN A 146 -19.09 -2.62 8.50
CA GLN A 146 -17.76 -2.93 9.05
C GLN A 146 -17.19 -1.72 9.80
N PRO A 147 -16.17 -1.93 10.67
CA PRO A 147 -15.37 -0.83 11.21
C PRO A 147 -14.76 0.05 10.11
N PRO A 148 -14.30 1.27 10.44
CA PRO A 148 -13.60 2.10 9.46
C PRO A 148 -12.36 1.40 8.91
N ALA A 149 -12.25 1.30 7.58
CA ALA A 149 -11.06 0.81 6.89
C ALA A 149 -10.96 1.42 5.49
N TYR A 150 -9.80 1.25 4.84
CA TYR A 150 -9.54 1.81 3.51
C TYR A 150 -10.12 0.97 2.36
N GLY A 151 -10.53 -0.27 2.65
CA GLY A 151 -11.17 -1.15 1.71
C GLY A 151 -11.72 -2.41 2.37
N TYR A 152 -12.66 -3.05 1.69
CA TYR A 152 -13.24 -4.33 2.03
C TYR A 152 -13.69 -5.05 0.76
N ALA A 153 -13.58 -6.37 0.77
CA ALA A 153 -14.21 -7.25 -0.21
C ALA A 153 -15.33 -8.06 0.44
N ALA A 154 -16.54 -8.01 -0.12
CA ALA A 154 -17.62 -8.89 0.31
C ALA A 154 -17.62 -10.17 -0.55
N THR A 155 -16.93 -11.20 -0.06
CA THR A 155 -16.66 -12.43 -0.84
C THR A 155 -17.49 -13.64 -0.42
N THR A 156 -17.98 -13.66 0.82
CA THR A 156 -18.80 -14.75 1.36
C THR A 156 -20.11 -14.23 1.89
N PHE A 157 -21.20 -14.73 1.30
CA PHE A 157 -22.56 -14.37 1.64
C PHE A 157 -22.91 -14.88 3.05
N PRO A 158 -23.68 -14.07 3.79
CA PRO A 158 -25.09 -14.40 3.83
C PRO A 158 -26.04 -13.18 3.69
N TYR A 159 -25.68 -12.22 2.85
CA TYR A 159 -26.40 -10.95 2.57
C TYR A 159 -27.31 -10.82 1.30
N ARG A 160 -27.50 -11.85 0.46
CA ARG A 160 -28.32 -11.91 -0.80
C ARG A 160 -28.42 -13.38 -1.22
N MET A 161 -29.36 -14.13 -0.65
CA MET A 161 -29.60 -15.55 -0.97
C MET A 161 -30.83 -15.76 -1.85
N ASP A 162 -31.56 -14.68 -2.15
CA ASP A 162 -32.89 -14.79 -2.74
C ASP A 162 -32.91 -14.37 -4.21
N GLY A 163 -31.77 -13.90 -4.74
CA GLY A 163 -31.60 -13.47 -6.13
C GLY A 163 -30.53 -14.27 -6.87
N PRO A 164 -30.73 -14.60 -8.16
CA PRO A 164 -29.67 -15.13 -9.00
C PRO A 164 -28.62 -14.02 -9.21
N GLY A 165 -27.48 -14.10 -8.51
CA GLY A 165 -26.39 -13.12 -8.65
C GLY A 165 -26.07 -12.34 -7.38
N GLY A 166 -25.63 -13.03 -6.33
CA GLY A 166 -24.85 -12.40 -5.27
C GLY A 166 -23.54 -11.88 -5.89
N LEU A 167 -23.58 -10.66 -6.41
CA LEU A 167 -22.46 -10.07 -7.15
C LEU A 167 -21.28 -9.87 -6.19
N PRO A 168 -20.06 -10.22 -6.61
CA PRO A 168 -18.88 -9.78 -5.88
C PRO A 168 -18.84 -8.25 -5.86
N LEU A 169 -18.59 -7.69 -4.69
CA LEU A 169 -18.46 -6.24 -4.54
C LEU A 169 -17.23 -5.90 -3.70
N VAL A 170 -16.65 -4.76 -4.03
CA VAL A 170 -15.55 -4.14 -3.29
C VAL A 170 -16.00 -2.76 -2.83
N THR A 171 -15.64 -2.39 -1.61
CA THR A 171 -15.67 -1.00 -1.15
C THR A 171 -14.26 -0.52 -0.92
N SER A 172 -13.97 0.73 -1.26
CA SER A 172 -12.64 1.30 -1.12
C SER A 172 -12.69 2.80 -0.92
N THR A 173 -11.61 3.37 -0.44
CA THR A 173 -11.37 4.83 -0.44
C THR A 173 -10.57 5.31 -1.66
N SER A 174 -10.20 4.40 -2.56
CA SER A 174 -9.43 4.65 -3.78
C SER A 174 -10.11 4.00 -4.99
N PHE A 175 -9.98 4.60 -6.17
CA PHE A 175 -10.40 3.98 -7.44
C PHE A 175 -9.47 2.84 -7.88
N PHE A 176 -8.25 2.80 -7.33
CA PHE A 176 -7.29 1.72 -7.55
C PHE A 176 -7.00 1.03 -6.22
N HIS A 177 -7.55 -0.18 -6.04
CA HIS A 177 -7.36 -1.00 -4.83
C HIS A 177 -7.30 -2.49 -5.20
N PRO A 178 -6.20 -2.95 -5.82
CA PRO A 178 -6.08 -4.32 -6.31
C PRO A 178 -6.20 -5.37 -5.19
N HIS A 179 -5.72 -5.09 -3.98
CA HIS A 179 -5.78 -6.02 -2.84
C HIS A 179 -7.19 -6.57 -2.58
N GLU A 180 -8.18 -5.71 -2.40
CA GLU A 180 -9.56 -6.13 -2.12
C GLU A 180 -10.21 -6.87 -3.30
N VAL A 181 -9.88 -6.46 -4.53
CA VAL A 181 -10.37 -7.20 -5.71
C VAL A 181 -9.78 -8.60 -5.78
N MET A 182 -8.55 -8.81 -5.31
CA MET A 182 -7.98 -10.16 -5.28
C MET A 182 -8.72 -11.11 -4.33
N HIS A 183 -9.32 -10.61 -3.25
CA HIS A 183 -10.20 -11.43 -2.39
C HIS A 183 -11.44 -11.89 -3.17
N VAL A 184 -12.03 -11.02 -4.01
CA VAL A 184 -13.12 -11.41 -4.94
C VAL A 184 -12.63 -12.48 -5.93
N MET A 185 -11.48 -12.26 -6.57
CA MET A 185 -10.92 -13.18 -7.56
C MET A 185 -10.61 -14.54 -6.94
N GLN A 186 -10.16 -14.57 -5.69
CA GLN A 186 -9.89 -15.79 -4.95
C GLN A 186 -11.13 -16.68 -4.87
N VAL A 187 -12.28 -16.09 -4.51
CA VAL A 187 -13.55 -16.84 -4.41
C VAL A 187 -14.05 -17.26 -5.79
N LEU A 188 -13.98 -16.38 -6.79
CA LEU A 188 -14.37 -16.73 -8.17
C LEU A 188 -13.50 -17.85 -8.76
N ALA A 189 -12.22 -17.95 -8.34
CA ALA A 189 -11.34 -19.04 -8.70
C ALA A 189 -11.66 -20.38 -7.98
N GLY A 190 -12.63 -20.40 -7.07
CA GLY A 190 -12.97 -21.58 -6.26
C GLY A 190 -11.91 -21.91 -5.21
N ILE A 191 -11.24 -20.89 -4.67
CA ILE A 191 -10.24 -21.00 -3.61
C ILE A 191 -10.86 -20.40 -2.33
N PRO A 192 -11.61 -21.18 -1.53
CA PRO A 192 -12.12 -20.65 -0.26
C PRO A 192 -10.97 -20.25 0.66
N GLY A 193 -11.16 -19.18 1.44
CA GLY A 193 -10.21 -18.77 2.48
C GLY A 193 -10.05 -19.87 3.53
N ILE A 194 -8.87 -20.51 3.56
CA ILE A 194 -8.57 -21.61 4.48
C ILE A 194 -8.13 -21.08 5.85
N SER A 195 -7.37 -19.99 5.83
CA SER A 195 -6.88 -19.23 6.98
C SER A 195 -6.54 -17.80 6.51
N ALA A 196 -6.34 -16.87 7.44
CA ALA A 196 -5.86 -15.53 7.11
C ALA A 196 -4.58 -15.55 6.25
N ALA A 197 -3.64 -16.44 6.54
CA ALA A 197 -2.41 -16.59 5.75
C ALA A 197 -2.68 -16.95 4.28
N PHE A 198 -3.71 -17.74 3.98
CA PHE A 198 -4.05 -18.05 2.59
C PHE A 198 -4.92 -16.96 1.95
N SER A 199 -5.87 -16.37 2.68
CA SER A 199 -6.74 -15.31 2.17
C SER A 199 -5.94 -14.04 1.86
N GLU A 200 -5.27 -13.49 2.86
CA GLU A 200 -4.43 -12.30 2.72
C GLU A 200 -3.21 -12.58 1.85
N GLY A 201 -2.61 -13.78 1.99
CA GLY A 201 -1.49 -14.18 1.15
C GLY A 201 -1.86 -14.22 -0.33
N PHE A 202 -3.04 -14.70 -0.69
CA PHE A 202 -3.51 -14.64 -2.07
C PHE A 202 -3.69 -13.20 -2.55
N ALA A 203 -4.32 -12.36 -1.74
CA ALA A 203 -4.51 -10.95 -2.08
C ALA A 203 -3.17 -10.22 -2.29
N VAL A 204 -2.18 -10.48 -1.45
CA VAL A 204 -0.84 -9.92 -1.56
C VAL A 204 -0.06 -10.48 -2.76
N ALA A 205 -0.15 -11.79 -3.02
CA ALA A 205 0.59 -12.44 -4.10
C ALA A 205 0.25 -11.87 -5.50
N PHE A 206 -0.96 -11.35 -5.67
CA PHE A 206 -1.43 -10.78 -6.94
C PHE A 206 -1.60 -9.26 -6.91
N GLY A 207 -2.12 -8.70 -5.82
CA GLY A 207 -2.48 -7.28 -5.72
C GLY A 207 -1.56 -6.44 -4.85
N GLY A 208 -0.71 -7.07 -4.03
CA GLY A 208 0.11 -6.38 -3.04
C GLY A 208 -0.71 -5.91 -1.85
N GLY A 209 -0.30 -4.80 -1.23
CA GLY A 209 -1.05 -4.10 -0.20
C GLY A 209 -1.16 -2.61 -0.51
N PRO A 210 -1.75 -1.80 0.39
CA PRO A 210 -1.98 -0.37 0.14
C PRO A 210 -0.70 0.43 -0.17
N VAL A 211 0.43 0.01 0.39
CA VAL A 211 1.73 0.71 0.29
C VAL A 211 2.83 -0.16 -0.31
N PHE A 212 2.52 -1.36 -0.79
CA PHE A 212 3.52 -2.29 -1.31
C PHE A 212 3.00 -3.14 -2.47
N SER A 213 3.88 -3.45 -3.41
CA SER A 213 3.56 -4.33 -4.53
C SER A 213 3.74 -5.82 -4.18
N PRO A 214 3.23 -6.75 -5.02
CA PRO A 214 3.56 -8.17 -4.91
C PRO A 214 5.06 -8.47 -4.96
N LEU A 215 5.82 -7.68 -5.73
CA LEU A 215 7.27 -7.83 -5.84
C LEU A 215 7.97 -7.50 -4.51
N LEU A 216 7.43 -6.53 -3.76
CA LEU A 216 7.99 -6.15 -2.47
C LEU A 216 7.86 -7.31 -1.48
N ALA A 217 6.70 -7.97 -1.43
CA ALA A 217 6.48 -9.15 -0.61
C ALA A 217 7.56 -10.21 -0.84
N LEU A 218 7.88 -10.52 -2.10
CA LEU A 218 8.97 -11.44 -2.44
C LEU A 218 10.34 -10.93 -1.97
N SER A 219 10.64 -9.65 -2.23
CA SER A 219 11.95 -9.07 -1.92
C SER A 219 12.22 -8.91 -0.42
N GLU A 220 11.22 -8.54 0.36
CA GLU A 220 11.32 -8.34 1.80
C GLU A 220 11.35 -9.68 2.51
N THR A 221 10.48 -10.64 2.15
CA THR A 221 10.54 -11.99 2.72
C THR A 221 11.89 -12.66 2.48
N ARG A 222 12.49 -12.45 1.31
CA ARG A 222 13.86 -12.94 1.02
C ARG A 222 14.92 -12.32 1.96
N GLN A 223 14.73 -11.08 2.40
CA GLN A 223 15.64 -10.45 3.37
C GLN A 223 15.36 -10.97 4.78
N LEU A 224 14.08 -11.05 5.15
CA LEU A 224 13.63 -11.51 6.46
C LEU A 224 14.05 -12.94 6.75
N MET A 225 14.09 -13.85 5.76
CA MET A 225 14.34 -15.29 5.97
C MET A 225 15.68 -15.64 6.64
N HIS A 226 16.59 -14.68 6.77
CA HIS A 226 17.87 -14.82 7.48
C HIS A 226 17.89 -14.16 8.87
N GLY A 227 16.88 -13.35 9.19
CA GLY A 227 16.74 -12.58 10.41
C GLY A 227 15.84 -13.24 11.47
N PRO A 228 15.87 -12.72 12.71
CA PRO A 228 15.01 -13.18 13.79
C PRO A 228 13.52 -12.82 13.60
N GLU A 229 13.20 -11.88 12.71
CA GLU A 229 11.82 -11.48 12.41
C GLU A 229 11.08 -12.49 11.52
N PHE A 230 11.77 -13.42 10.84
CA PHE A 230 11.14 -14.41 9.98
C PHE A 230 10.20 -15.32 10.76
N ILE A 231 8.97 -15.48 10.28
CA ILE A 231 7.96 -16.34 10.90
C ILE A 231 8.06 -17.73 10.26
N PRO A 232 8.43 -18.80 11.01
CA PRO A 232 8.44 -20.14 10.45
C PRO A 232 7.07 -20.52 9.89
N LEU A 233 7.03 -21.23 8.77
CA LEU A 233 5.81 -21.54 8.02
C LEU A 233 4.76 -22.24 8.90
N ARG A 234 5.21 -23.13 9.79
CA ARG A 234 4.35 -23.80 10.77
C ARG A 234 3.62 -22.80 11.68
N GLN A 235 4.31 -21.75 12.11
CA GLN A 235 3.73 -20.71 12.96
C GLN A 235 2.79 -19.83 12.13
N LEU A 236 3.23 -19.35 10.96
CA LEU A 236 2.45 -18.49 10.06
C LEU A 236 1.08 -19.10 9.73
N LEU A 237 1.05 -20.39 9.39
CA LEU A 237 -0.19 -21.09 9.03
C LEU A 237 -1.09 -21.45 10.23
N ALA A 238 -0.56 -21.40 11.45
CA ALA A 238 -1.28 -21.72 12.68
C ALA A 238 -1.81 -20.48 13.42
N MET A 239 -1.48 -19.27 12.96
CA MET A 239 -1.94 -18.02 13.56
C MET A 239 -3.47 -17.91 13.49
N SER A 240 -4.05 -17.38 14.56
CA SER A 240 -5.43 -16.88 14.51
C SER A 240 -5.50 -15.61 13.66
N ASP A 241 -6.69 -15.28 13.14
CA ASP A 241 -6.89 -14.06 12.35
C ASP A 241 -6.46 -12.80 13.13
N GLU A 242 -6.75 -12.73 14.43
CA GLU A 242 -6.34 -11.62 15.29
C GLU A 242 -4.81 -11.51 15.41
N GLU A 243 -4.12 -12.63 15.64
CA GLU A 243 -2.66 -12.66 15.73
C GLU A 243 -2.00 -12.29 14.40
N PHE A 244 -2.56 -12.80 13.29
CA PHE A 244 -2.10 -12.52 11.94
C PHE A 244 -2.21 -11.03 11.63
N LEU A 245 -3.38 -10.42 11.89
CA LEU A 245 -3.64 -9.01 11.63
C LEU A 245 -2.82 -8.08 12.53
N ARG A 246 -2.51 -8.50 13.77
CA ARG A 246 -1.65 -7.73 14.68
C ARG A 246 -0.21 -7.59 14.17
N GLN A 247 0.22 -8.50 13.30
CA GLN A 247 1.57 -8.53 12.72
C GLN A 247 1.53 -8.36 11.19
N ASN A 248 0.47 -7.73 10.67
CA ASN A 248 0.20 -7.61 9.24
C ASN A 248 1.40 -7.13 8.41
N TYR A 249 2.27 -6.31 8.96
CA TYR A 249 3.49 -5.86 8.29
C TYR A 249 4.48 -6.97 7.90
N ILE A 250 4.63 -8.04 8.70
CA ILE A 250 5.44 -9.22 8.32
C ILE A 250 4.54 -10.30 7.73
N THR A 251 3.41 -10.58 8.38
CA THR A 251 2.57 -11.73 8.01
C THR A 251 2.00 -11.60 6.61
N TYR A 252 1.66 -10.38 6.15
CA TYR A 252 1.17 -10.18 4.77
C TYR A 252 2.27 -10.46 3.75
N LEU A 253 3.49 -9.96 3.98
CA LEU A 253 4.61 -10.14 3.06
C LEU A 253 4.97 -11.63 2.95
N GLU A 254 5.15 -12.30 4.09
CA GLU A 254 5.48 -13.72 4.13
C GLU A 254 4.37 -14.60 3.55
N ALA A 255 3.11 -14.34 3.91
CA ALA A 255 1.97 -15.05 3.35
C ALA A 255 1.86 -14.87 1.83
N GLY A 256 2.03 -13.64 1.35
CA GLY A 256 2.03 -13.31 -0.07
C GLY A 256 3.15 -14.02 -0.84
N ALA A 257 4.37 -13.96 -0.30
CA ALA A 257 5.52 -14.64 -0.89
C ALA A 257 5.37 -16.17 -0.87
N PHE A 258 4.77 -16.73 0.18
CA PHE A 258 4.51 -18.17 0.28
C PHE A 258 3.43 -18.65 -0.70
N VAL A 259 2.29 -17.95 -0.78
CA VAL A 259 1.23 -18.28 -1.75
C VAL A 259 1.75 -18.15 -3.17
N ARG A 260 2.54 -17.11 -3.45
CA ARG A 260 3.20 -16.95 -4.76
C ARG A 260 4.13 -18.12 -5.08
N PHE A 261 4.95 -18.57 -4.12
CA PHE A 261 5.77 -19.77 -4.28
C PHE A 261 4.95 -21.01 -4.62
N LEU A 262 3.82 -21.24 -3.93
CA LEU A 262 2.97 -22.39 -4.20
C LEU A 262 2.44 -22.38 -5.64
N ILE A 263 2.00 -21.21 -6.11
CA ILE A 263 1.47 -21.03 -7.46
C ILE A 263 2.58 -21.23 -8.50
N ASP A 264 3.72 -20.57 -8.34
CA ASP A 264 4.81 -20.61 -9.32
C ASP A 264 5.47 -22.00 -9.39
N ARG A 265 5.50 -22.75 -8.27
CA ARG A 265 6.14 -24.06 -8.21
C ARG A 265 5.22 -25.23 -8.53
N PHE A 266 3.97 -25.18 -8.10
CA PHE A 266 3.03 -26.30 -8.18
C PHE A 266 1.79 -26.01 -9.04
N GLY A 267 1.59 -24.75 -9.44
CA GLY A 267 0.44 -24.32 -10.23
C GLY A 267 -0.78 -23.99 -9.37
N ILE A 268 -1.66 -23.18 -9.93
CA ILE A 268 -2.88 -22.73 -9.25
C ILE A 268 -3.84 -23.89 -8.93
N ASP A 269 -3.86 -24.95 -9.74
CA ASP A 269 -4.73 -26.11 -9.53
C ASP A 269 -4.39 -26.86 -8.23
N SER A 270 -3.11 -26.94 -7.86
CA SER A 270 -2.71 -27.51 -6.57
C SER A 270 -3.19 -26.64 -5.41
N LEU A 271 -3.18 -25.31 -5.55
CA LEU A 271 -3.74 -24.41 -4.53
C LEU A 271 -5.26 -24.58 -4.40
N LYS A 272 -5.98 -24.71 -5.52
CA LYS A 272 -7.43 -25.03 -5.54
C LYS A 272 -7.70 -26.38 -4.85
N GLN A 273 -6.88 -27.40 -5.12
CA GLN A 273 -7.01 -28.71 -4.46
C GLN A 273 -6.77 -28.61 -2.96
N LEU A 274 -5.74 -27.88 -2.51
CA LEU A 274 -5.50 -27.62 -1.10
C LEU A 274 -6.73 -26.98 -0.45
N ALA A 275 -7.28 -25.92 -1.05
CA ALA A 275 -8.40 -25.18 -0.49
C ALA A 275 -9.67 -26.02 -0.37
N ASN A 276 -9.98 -26.83 -1.40
CA ASN A 276 -11.16 -27.70 -1.39
C ASN A 276 -11.00 -28.95 -0.52
N ALA A 277 -9.77 -29.38 -0.24
CA ALA A 277 -9.49 -30.59 0.51
C ALA A 277 -9.24 -30.33 2.01
N THR A 278 -9.13 -29.08 2.44
CA THR A 278 -8.90 -28.70 3.83
C THR A 278 -10.22 -28.36 4.51
N GLY A 279 -10.65 -29.18 5.47
CA GLY A 279 -11.89 -28.94 6.22
C GLY A 279 -11.72 -27.94 7.37
N SER A 280 -10.50 -27.78 7.89
CA SER A 280 -10.18 -26.81 8.93
C SER A 280 -8.69 -26.45 8.95
N PRO A 281 -8.29 -25.31 9.54
CA PRO A 281 -6.88 -24.93 9.69
C PRO A 281 -6.01 -26.02 10.36
N ALA A 282 -6.58 -26.81 11.28
CA ALA A 282 -5.86 -27.88 11.96
C ALA A 282 -5.43 -29.03 11.01
N GLU A 283 -6.12 -29.19 9.88
CA GLU A 283 -5.84 -30.22 8.87
C GLU A 283 -4.86 -29.75 7.79
N LEU A 284 -4.46 -28.46 7.81
CA LEU A 284 -3.53 -27.90 6.81
C LEU A 284 -2.24 -28.71 6.68
N PRO A 285 -1.53 -29.11 7.77
CA PRO A 285 -0.27 -29.82 7.62
C PRO A 285 -0.40 -31.15 6.87
N SER A 286 -1.43 -31.94 7.18
CA SER A 286 -1.65 -33.24 6.52
C SER A 286 -2.18 -33.09 5.10
N THR A 287 -3.00 -32.07 4.85
CA THR A 287 -3.52 -31.79 3.50
C THR A 287 -2.42 -31.24 2.59
N ILE A 288 -1.53 -30.37 3.09
CA ILE A 288 -0.34 -29.91 2.37
C ILE A 288 0.53 -31.10 1.96
N ALA A 289 0.83 -32.01 2.88
CA ALA A 289 1.62 -33.21 2.58
C ALA A 289 0.98 -34.09 1.49
N ARG A 290 -0.35 -34.20 1.49
CA ARG A 290 -1.09 -34.95 0.47
C ARG A 290 -1.09 -34.25 -0.90
N VAL A 291 -1.28 -32.93 -0.94
CA VAL A 291 -1.45 -32.17 -2.18
C VAL A 291 -0.10 -31.88 -2.86
N TYR A 292 0.90 -31.49 -2.09
CA TYR A 292 2.22 -31.09 -2.62
C TYR A 292 3.28 -32.19 -2.52
N GLY A 293 3.00 -33.29 -1.81
CA GLY A 293 3.95 -34.38 -1.60
C GLY A 293 5.13 -34.01 -0.68
N LEU A 294 5.02 -32.92 0.08
CA LEU A 294 6.07 -32.39 0.95
C LEU A 294 5.54 -32.15 2.36
N SER A 295 6.33 -32.46 3.39
CA SER A 295 6.03 -32.00 4.76
C SER A 295 6.14 -30.47 4.84
N LEU A 296 5.58 -29.86 5.88
CA LEU A 296 5.71 -28.41 6.09
C LEU A 296 7.17 -27.95 6.17
N GLU A 297 8.04 -28.74 6.80
CA GLU A 297 9.47 -28.44 6.91
C GLU A 297 10.15 -28.49 5.54
N GLN A 298 9.83 -29.50 4.72
CA GLN A 298 10.36 -29.61 3.36
C GLN A 298 9.86 -28.48 2.47
N LEU A 299 8.60 -28.07 2.66
CA LEU A 299 8.00 -26.97 1.92
C LEU A 299 8.61 -25.63 2.31
N GLU A 300 8.91 -25.39 3.59
CA GLU A 300 9.62 -24.19 4.03
C GLU A 300 11.04 -24.12 3.46
N ILE A 301 11.77 -25.25 3.42
CA ILE A 301 13.10 -25.30 2.78
C ILE A 301 12.97 -24.96 1.29
N ALA A 302 12.04 -25.60 0.58
CA ALA A 302 11.82 -25.35 -0.85
C ALA A 302 11.39 -23.90 -1.12
N TRP A 303 10.62 -23.29 -0.22
CA TRP A 303 10.22 -21.89 -0.30
C TRP A 303 11.40 -20.94 -0.13
N LYS A 304 12.27 -21.19 0.87
CA LYS A 304 13.50 -20.41 1.07
C LYS A 304 14.45 -20.54 -0.12
N ASP A 305 14.60 -21.74 -0.67
CA ASP A 305 15.39 -21.97 -1.89
C ASP A 305 14.81 -21.22 -3.09
N TYR A 306 13.48 -21.22 -3.24
CA TYR A 306 12.78 -20.43 -4.25
C TYR A 306 13.08 -18.93 -4.10
N LEU A 307 12.93 -18.37 -2.89
CA LEU A 307 13.22 -16.96 -2.62
C LEU A 307 14.68 -16.60 -2.92
N ALA A 308 15.63 -17.46 -2.53
CA ALA A 308 17.05 -17.27 -2.81
C ALA A 308 17.35 -17.26 -4.32
N ALA A 309 16.61 -18.02 -5.12
CA ALA A 309 16.78 -18.13 -6.56
C ALA A 309 16.06 -17.04 -7.38
N LEU A 310 15.22 -16.20 -6.75
CA LEU A 310 14.47 -15.16 -7.46
C LEU A 310 15.38 -14.11 -8.11
N ALA A 311 15.16 -13.90 -9.40
CA ALA A 311 15.73 -12.78 -10.15
C ALA A 311 14.94 -11.50 -9.85
N LEU A 312 15.27 -10.86 -8.72
CA LEU A 312 14.72 -9.55 -8.38
C LEU A 312 15.51 -8.43 -9.07
N PRO A 313 14.89 -7.26 -9.34
CA PRO A 313 15.62 -6.11 -9.84
C PRO A 313 16.83 -5.81 -8.96
N ALA A 314 18.01 -5.80 -9.57
CA ALA A 314 19.26 -5.59 -8.86
C ALA A 314 19.67 -4.12 -8.95
N VAL A 315 20.01 -3.54 -7.81
CA VAL A 315 20.66 -2.22 -7.73
C VAL A 315 22.13 -2.40 -8.11
N GLY A 316 22.56 -1.67 -9.13
CA GLY A 316 23.97 -1.60 -9.52
C GLY A 316 24.63 -0.43 -8.80
N HIS A 317 25.94 -0.50 -8.61
CA HIS A 317 26.71 0.43 -7.76
C HIS A 317 27.90 1.07 -8.49
N SER A 318 27.97 0.90 -9.81
CA SER A 318 28.98 1.53 -10.66
C SER A 318 28.36 2.06 -11.94
N ILE A 319 28.97 3.11 -12.48
CA ILE A 319 28.58 3.75 -13.73
C ILE A 319 29.68 3.39 -14.75
N PRO A 320 29.37 2.62 -15.79
CA PRO A 320 30.33 2.27 -16.82
C PRO A 320 30.76 3.47 -17.65
N ASP A 321 32.00 3.44 -18.17
CA ASP A 321 32.55 4.53 -19.01
C ASP A 321 31.73 4.79 -20.28
N GLN A 322 31.01 3.79 -20.79
CA GLN A 322 30.15 3.92 -21.97
C GLN A 322 28.75 4.51 -21.68
N ALA A 323 28.40 4.76 -20.42
CA ALA A 323 27.12 5.35 -20.07
C ALA A 323 27.04 6.78 -20.64
N VAL A 324 25.90 7.12 -21.22
CA VAL A 324 25.65 8.42 -21.85
C VAL A 324 24.85 9.28 -20.90
N GLU A 325 25.31 10.49 -20.65
CA GLU A 325 24.59 11.49 -19.86
C GLU A 325 23.28 11.90 -20.57
N VAL A 326 22.20 11.95 -19.79
CA VAL A 326 20.86 12.37 -20.24
C VAL A 326 20.44 13.65 -19.52
N PHE A 327 20.82 13.79 -18.25
CA PHE A 327 20.55 14.97 -17.44
C PHE A 327 21.75 15.24 -16.53
N SER A 328 22.09 16.51 -16.36
CA SER A 328 23.12 16.97 -15.43
C SER A 328 22.78 18.37 -14.94
N MET A 329 22.88 18.59 -13.64
CA MET A 329 22.59 19.88 -13.02
C MET A 329 23.45 20.06 -11.77
N THR A 330 23.97 21.28 -11.59
CA THR A 330 24.66 21.72 -10.37
C THR A 330 23.67 22.33 -9.40
N ASP A 331 24.01 22.24 -8.12
CA ASP A 331 23.26 22.81 -7.01
C ASP A 331 24.16 23.83 -6.27
N PRO A 332 23.60 24.89 -5.65
CA PRO A 332 24.38 25.87 -4.93
C PRO A 332 25.22 25.26 -3.82
N TRP A 333 26.31 25.93 -3.46
CA TRP A 333 27.16 25.49 -2.36
C TRP A 333 26.65 26.06 -1.03
N GLY A 334 26.45 25.20 -0.03
CA GLY A 334 26.20 25.61 1.35
C GLY A 334 24.81 26.15 1.67
N ASP A 335 23.81 25.68 0.94
CA ASP A 335 22.38 25.94 1.18
C ASP A 335 21.67 24.78 1.91
N ASP A 336 22.44 23.86 2.52
CA ASP A 336 22.00 22.78 3.39
C ASP A 336 21.41 23.25 4.74
N VAL A 337 20.42 24.13 4.68
CA VAL A 337 19.77 24.84 5.78
C VAL A 337 18.24 24.75 5.75
N GLY A 338 17.66 23.97 4.82
CA GLY A 338 16.23 23.72 4.70
C GLY A 338 15.41 25.01 4.52
N ASP A 339 14.45 25.23 5.42
CA ASP A 339 13.64 26.46 5.47
C ASP A 339 14.39 27.68 6.06
N GLY A 340 15.70 27.52 6.30
CA GLY A 340 16.62 28.51 6.83
C GLY A 340 16.81 28.47 8.34
N ASP A 341 16.08 27.62 9.08
CA ASP A 341 16.33 27.38 10.51
C ASP A 341 16.72 25.93 10.84
N TYR A 342 16.83 25.07 9.82
CA TYR A 342 17.20 23.68 10.04
C TYR A 342 18.64 23.56 10.52
N SER A 343 18.86 22.58 11.39
CA SER A 343 20.14 22.28 11.99
C SER A 343 20.47 20.80 11.83
N TYR A 344 21.75 20.54 11.61
CA TYR A 344 22.30 19.20 11.59
C TYR A 344 22.01 18.47 12.91
N PRO A 345 21.84 17.13 12.89
CA PRO A 345 21.44 16.41 14.09
C PRO A 345 22.38 16.58 15.29
N ASN A 346 23.70 16.64 15.05
CA ASN A 346 24.76 16.93 16.02
C ASN A 346 26.13 16.97 15.33
N GLU A 347 27.19 17.16 16.13
CA GLU A 347 28.57 17.32 15.69
C GLU A 347 29.21 16.10 15.01
N ARG A 348 28.55 14.93 15.02
CA ARG A 348 29.05 13.73 14.33
C ARG A 348 28.84 13.77 12.82
N PHE A 349 27.95 14.65 12.35
CA PHE A 349 27.76 14.91 10.93
C PHE A 349 28.68 16.07 10.53
N ALA A 350 29.64 15.80 9.65
CA ALA A 350 30.53 16.82 9.13
C ALA A 350 29.73 17.85 8.32
N PRO A 351 30.04 19.16 8.40
CA PRO A 351 29.38 20.16 7.59
C PRO A 351 29.45 19.82 6.10
N GLY A 352 28.30 19.75 5.43
CA GLY A 352 28.19 19.47 3.99
C GLY A 352 27.82 18.06 3.61
N VAL A 353 27.58 17.18 4.59
CA VAL A 353 27.15 15.80 4.26
C VAL A 353 25.71 15.73 3.74
N PHE A 354 24.92 16.79 3.93
CA PHE A 354 23.60 16.92 3.33
C PHE A 354 23.53 17.97 2.21
N ASP A 355 24.65 18.61 1.87
CA ASP A 355 24.78 19.66 0.85
C ASP A 355 25.06 19.00 -0.50
N LEU A 356 24.02 18.87 -1.32
CA LEU A 356 24.09 18.42 -2.69
C LEU A 356 24.76 19.52 -3.52
N THR A 357 25.57 19.11 -4.50
CA THR A 357 26.30 20.05 -5.37
C THR A 357 26.16 19.70 -6.84
N ALA A 358 25.81 18.45 -7.15
CA ALA A 358 25.43 18.04 -8.49
C ALA A 358 24.56 16.78 -8.48
N PHE A 359 23.68 16.69 -9.46
CA PHE A 359 22.89 15.50 -9.77
C PHE A 359 22.95 15.19 -11.26
N GLU A 360 23.23 13.92 -11.58
CA GLU A 360 23.39 13.45 -12.95
C GLU A 360 22.60 12.15 -13.16
N VAL A 361 21.98 12.05 -14.33
CA VAL A 361 21.32 10.84 -14.82
C VAL A 361 21.97 10.42 -16.12
N LEU A 362 22.46 9.18 -16.15
CA LEU A 362 23.05 8.56 -17.33
C LEU A 362 22.28 7.30 -17.71
N LYS A 363 22.50 6.79 -18.92
CA LYS A 363 21.96 5.51 -19.34
C LYS A 363 22.90 4.72 -20.23
N ASP A 364 22.69 3.42 -20.29
CA ASP A 364 23.13 2.57 -21.39
C ASP A 364 21.92 1.82 -21.97
N SER A 365 22.14 0.74 -22.74
CA SER A 365 21.04 -0.02 -23.35
C SER A 365 20.19 -0.83 -22.35
N VAL A 366 20.61 -0.96 -21.09
CA VAL A 366 19.97 -1.86 -20.11
C VAL A 366 19.72 -1.21 -18.75
N ARG A 367 20.41 -0.12 -18.41
CA ARG A 367 20.34 0.51 -17.08
C ARG A 367 20.28 2.03 -17.16
N ALA A 368 19.55 2.58 -16.20
CA ALA A 368 19.59 4.00 -15.85
C ALA A 368 20.49 4.16 -14.62
N TYR A 369 21.38 5.14 -14.66
CA TYR A 369 22.37 5.44 -13.64
C TYR A 369 22.07 6.80 -13.02
N PHE A 370 22.26 6.89 -11.71
CA PHE A 370 22.07 8.12 -10.95
C PHE A 370 23.35 8.38 -10.17
N ARG A 371 23.88 9.60 -10.29
CA ARG A 371 25.03 10.08 -9.53
C ARG A 371 24.66 11.35 -8.78
N LEU A 372 24.90 11.33 -7.47
CA LEU A 372 24.73 12.47 -6.59
C LEU A 372 26.10 12.86 -6.08
N THR A 373 26.43 14.14 -6.12
CA THR A 373 27.70 14.69 -5.60
C THR A 373 27.41 15.65 -4.47
N PHE A 374 28.11 15.50 -3.35
CA PHE A 374 27.90 16.30 -2.14
C PHE A 374 29.13 17.17 -1.84
N ARG A 375 28.94 18.28 -1.11
CA ARG A 375 30.04 19.09 -0.58
C ARG A 375 30.97 18.26 0.29
N ASP A 376 30.41 17.37 1.11
CA ASP A 376 31.14 16.34 1.82
C ASP A 376 30.35 15.02 1.86
N LEU A 377 31.02 13.91 2.12
CA LEU A 377 30.33 12.63 2.31
C LEU A 377 31.10 11.77 3.30
N GLN A 378 30.39 11.22 4.27
CA GLN A 378 31.01 10.42 5.32
C GLN A 378 30.45 9.00 5.39
N ARG A 379 31.13 8.17 6.17
CA ARG A 379 30.61 6.85 6.53
C ARG A 379 29.38 6.98 7.43
N PRO A 380 28.51 5.95 7.48
CA PRO A 380 27.32 6.00 8.32
C PRO A 380 27.66 6.30 9.78
N VAL A 381 26.88 7.17 10.40
CA VAL A 381 26.96 7.47 11.83
C VAL A 381 26.11 6.47 12.59
N THR A 382 26.54 6.04 13.76
CA THR A 382 25.76 5.19 14.67
C THR A 382 25.59 5.86 16.03
N TYR A 383 24.44 5.65 16.67
CA TYR A 383 24.12 6.23 17.98
C TYR A 383 23.87 5.16 19.06
N GLY A 384 24.42 5.41 20.25
CA GLY A 384 24.17 4.61 21.45
C GLY A 384 24.54 3.13 21.28
N SER A 385 23.78 2.26 21.97
CA SER A 385 23.88 0.80 21.84
C SER A 385 23.07 0.25 20.66
N SER A 386 22.42 1.12 19.88
CA SER A 386 21.70 0.72 18.68
C SER A 386 22.70 0.48 17.54
N SER A 387 22.52 -0.60 16.79
CA SER A 387 23.26 -0.85 15.55
C SER A 387 22.71 -0.03 14.37
N GLU A 388 21.85 0.95 14.63
CA GLU A 388 21.17 1.76 13.61
C GLU A 388 22.17 2.72 12.96
N ARG A 389 22.23 2.67 11.63
CA ARG A 389 23.06 3.54 10.80
C ARG A 389 22.27 4.72 10.28
N PHE A 390 22.93 5.87 10.28
CA PHE A 390 22.41 7.14 9.84
C PHE A 390 23.26 7.66 8.69
N VAL A 391 22.63 8.04 7.59
CA VAL A 391 23.26 8.49 6.35
C VAL A 391 22.45 9.63 5.72
N PRO A 392 23.01 10.39 4.78
CA PRO A 392 22.24 11.19 3.84
C PRO A 392 21.15 10.34 3.18
N GLY A 393 19.90 10.79 3.31
CA GLY A 393 18.72 10.19 2.71
C GLY A 393 18.24 11.06 1.57
N VAL A 394 18.10 10.50 0.37
CA VAL A 394 17.70 11.24 -0.83
C VAL A 394 16.36 10.70 -1.33
N ALA A 395 15.44 11.59 -1.65
CA ALA A 395 14.25 11.27 -2.43
C ALA A 395 14.41 11.82 -3.85
N ILE A 396 14.35 10.96 -4.86
CA ILE A 396 14.38 11.32 -6.28
C ILE A 396 13.00 11.02 -6.85
N ALA A 397 12.19 12.04 -7.09
CA ALA A 397 10.89 11.89 -7.76
C ALA A 397 11.07 12.18 -9.25
N ILE A 398 10.58 11.28 -10.10
CA ILE A 398 10.81 11.27 -11.55
C ILE A 398 9.46 11.40 -12.25
N ASN A 399 9.30 12.49 -13.01
CA ASN A 399 8.26 12.69 -14.00
C ASN A 399 8.83 12.31 -15.36
N LYS A 400 8.14 11.46 -16.12
CA LYS A 400 8.66 10.90 -17.38
C LYS A 400 8.14 11.61 -18.65
N GLY A 401 7.57 12.81 -18.55
CA GLY A 401 7.26 13.68 -19.70
C GLY A 401 5.81 14.19 -19.80
N PRO A 402 5.47 14.98 -20.84
CA PRO A 402 4.20 15.70 -20.91
C PRO A 402 2.98 14.80 -21.18
N ARG A 403 2.12 14.71 -20.16
CA ARG A 403 0.69 14.31 -20.12
C ARG A 403 0.30 12.95 -20.74
N GLY A 404 0.26 11.97 -19.85
CA GLY A 404 -0.92 11.14 -19.64
C GLY A 404 -1.27 11.10 -18.15
N GLU A 405 -2.29 10.30 -17.82
CA GLU A 405 -2.86 9.86 -16.54
C GLU A 405 -1.91 9.47 -15.36
N ARG A 406 -0.64 9.87 -15.36
CA ARG A 406 0.44 9.19 -14.61
C ARG A 406 1.07 9.94 -13.43
N HIS A 407 0.65 11.16 -13.11
CA HIS A 407 1.27 11.98 -12.04
C HIS A 407 0.37 12.11 -10.81
N LEU A 408 -0.20 10.99 -10.35
CA LEU A 408 -1.19 10.97 -9.27
C LEU A 408 -0.60 11.46 -7.95
N GLN A 409 0.67 11.14 -7.69
CA GLN A 409 1.32 11.56 -6.47
C GLN A 409 2.03 12.91 -6.62
N GLN A 410 1.41 13.92 -6.01
CA GLN A 410 1.86 15.31 -6.05
C GLN A 410 2.66 15.73 -4.81
N HIS A 411 2.91 14.81 -3.89
CA HIS A 411 3.59 15.08 -2.62
C HIS A 411 4.71 14.08 -2.37
N ALA A 412 5.78 14.54 -1.73
CA ALA A 412 6.84 13.70 -1.20
C ALA A 412 7.34 14.30 0.11
N HIS A 413 7.28 13.55 1.20
CA HIS A 413 8.01 13.86 2.45
C HIS A 413 7.88 15.31 2.94
N GLY A 414 6.65 15.82 3.00
CA GLY A 414 6.36 17.17 3.52
C GLY A 414 6.39 18.31 2.50
N VAL A 415 6.75 18.03 1.23
CA VAL A 415 6.61 19.01 0.13
C VAL A 415 5.54 18.59 -0.87
N ARG A 416 5.05 19.57 -1.63
CA ARG A 416 4.12 19.41 -2.75
C ARG A 416 4.79 19.92 -4.03
N PHE A 417 4.59 19.23 -5.15
CA PHE A 417 5.09 19.70 -6.43
C PHE A 417 4.21 20.84 -6.99
N GLN A 418 4.80 21.66 -7.87
CA GLN A 418 4.07 22.71 -8.59
C GLN A 418 2.81 22.18 -9.29
N ALA A 419 1.82 23.05 -9.47
CA ALA A 419 0.53 22.66 -10.04
C ALA A 419 0.71 22.08 -11.45
N GLY A 420 0.20 20.86 -11.65
CA GLY A 420 0.35 20.13 -12.92
C GLY A 420 1.55 19.17 -12.97
N SER A 421 2.40 19.18 -11.93
CA SER A 421 3.51 18.23 -11.76
C SER A 421 3.16 17.12 -10.76
N GLY A 422 3.93 16.04 -10.82
CA GLY A 422 3.90 14.88 -9.93
C GLY A 422 4.88 13.84 -10.48
N TYR A 423 4.97 12.66 -9.88
CA TYR A 423 5.91 11.64 -10.34
C TYR A 423 5.23 10.36 -10.80
N ASP A 424 5.87 9.70 -11.76
CA ASP A 424 5.60 8.31 -12.16
C ASP A 424 6.30 7.33 -11.23
N VAL A 425 7.52 7.69 -10.80
CA VAL A 425 8.39 6.87 -9.96
C VAL A 425 9.07 7.74 -8.93
N LYS A 426 9.18 7.25 -7.69
CA LYS A 426 10.03 7.86 -6.67
C LYS A 426 11.07 6.86 -6.19
N LEU A 427 12.31 7.29 -6.08
CA LEU A 427 13.41 6.51 -5.53
C LEU A 427 13.78 7.10 -4.18
N ASN A 428 13.59 6.35 -3.10
CA ASN A 428 14.23 6.67 -1.83
C ASN A 428 15.60 6.00 -1.80
N VAL A 429 16.65 6.77 -1.51
CA VAL A 429 18.06 6.33 -1.48
C VAL A 429 18.65 6.67 -0.13
N GLY A 430 19.32 5.72 0.50
CA GLY A 430 19.95 5.89 1.80
C GLY A 430 20.76 4.65 2.11
N THR A 431 20.50 3.99 3.24
CA THR A 431 21.14 2.70 3.52
C THR A 431 20.74 1.61 2.52
N ALA A 432 19.60 1.78 1.85
CA ALA A 432 19.07 0.96 0.76
C ALA A 432 18.56 1.86 -0.40
N VAL A 433 18.10 1.24 -1.49
CA VAL A 433 17.34 1.89 -2.57
C VAL A 433 15.94 1.27 -2.61
N SER A 434 14.92 2.12 -2.57
CA SER A 434 13.51 1.71 -2.51
C SER A 434 12.69 2.49 -3.54
N PRO A 435 12.45 1.93 -4.75
CA PRO A 435 11.58 2.51 -5.75
C PRO A 435 10.09 2.30 -5.43
N SER A 436 9.27 3.32 -5.65
CA SER A 436 7.81 3.27 -5.59
C SER A 436 7.14 3.82 -6.85
N ASP A 437 5.94 3.35 -7.14
CA ASP A 437 5.09 3.89 -8.23
C ASP A 437 4.40 5.21 -7.82
N ASN A 438 3.62 5.75 -8.75
CA ASN A 438 2.80 6.95 -8.60
C ASN A 438 1.56 6.78 -7.71
N HIS A 439 1.29 5.57 -7.19
CA HIS A 439 0.34 5.31 -6.11
C HIS A 439 1.04 5.24 -4.74
N GLY A 440 2.37 5.42 -4.71
CA GLY A 440 3.18 5.32 -3.50
C GLY A 440 3.44 3.88 -3.06
N ARG A 441 3.12 2.87 -3.90
CA ARG A 441 3.42 1.47 -3.57
C ARG A 441 4.88 1.19 -3.83
N VAL A 442 5.57 0.69 -2.81
CA VAL A 442 6.97 0.28 -2.94
C VAL A 442 7.06 -1.01 -3.76
N HIS A 443 7.93 -1.01 -4.77
CA HIS A 443 8.14 -2.16 -5.64
C HIS A 443 9.07 -3.20 -5.05
N PHE A 444 10.21 -2.75 -4.51
CA PHE A 444 11.15 -3.57 -3.74
C PHE A 444 12.00 -2.64 -2.87
N THR A 445 12.70 -3.20 -1.90
CA THR A 445 13.81 -2.52 -1.20
C THR A 445 15.06 -3.34 -1.39
N SER A 446 16.18 -2.71 -1.75
CA SER A 446 17.45 -3.42 -1.76
C SER A 446 17.87 -3.80 -0.34
N GLY A 447 18.80 -4.74 -0.21
CA GLY A 447 19.54 -4.87 1.04
C GLY A 447 20.36 -3.61 1.34
N HIS A 448 21.11 -3.64 2.44
CA HIS A 448 22.03 -2.54 2.77
C HIS A 448 23.14 -2.42 1.72
N VAL A 449 23.13 -1.34 0.93
CA VAL A 449 24.02 -1.13 -0.22
C VAL A 449 24.81 0.18 -0.14
N TRP A 450 24.78 0.88 1.01
CA TRP A 450 25.48 2.15 1.19
C TRP A 450 26.97 2.06 0.87
N HIS A 451 27.65 1.01 1.33
CA HIS A 451 29.10 0.87 1.16
C HIS A 451 29.51 0.65 -0.30
N GLU A 452 28.63 0.07 -1.09
CA GLU A 452 28.78 -0.18 -2.50
C GLU A 452 28.52 1.08 -3.31
N MET A 453 27.49 1.86 -2.94
CA MET A 453 27.08 3.06 -3.68
C MET A 453 27.91 4.31 -3.35
N ALA A 454 28.40 4.45 -2.12
CA ALA A 454 29.02 5.68 -1.63
C ALA A 454 30.56 5.66 -1.77
N ASP A 455 31.11 6.65 -2.47
CA ASP A 455 32.54 6.98 -2.46
C ASP A 455 32.76 8.25 -1.65
N THR A 456 33.20 8.10 -0.40
CA THR A 456 33.47 9.23 0.50
C THR A 456 34.67 10.09 0.09
N ARG A 457 35.54 9.62 -0.82
CA ARG A 457 36.67 10.42 -1.33
C ARG A 457 36.24 11.27 -2.50
N ALA A 458 35.48 10.69 -3.42
CA ALA A 458 34.87 11.41 -4.53
C ALA A 458 33.66 12.24 -4.07
N LYS A 459 33.14 11.98 -2.86
CA LYS A 459 31.95 12.59 -2.28
C LYS A 459 30.69 12.33 -3.12
N THR A 460 30.59 11.10 -3.62
CA THR A 460 29.48 10.71 -4.50
C THR A 460 28.70 9.52 -3.98
N ILE A 461 27.42 9.49 -4.30
CA ILE A 461 26.58 8.29 -4.24
C ILE A 461 26.20 7.93 -5.67
N SER A 462 26.54 6.73 -6.11
CA SER A 462 26.23 6.24 -7.46
C SER A 462 25.47 4.93 -7.41
N PHE A 463 24.36 4.85 -8.14
CA PHE A 463 23.60 3.61 -8.26
C PHE A 463 22.90 3.51 -9.61
N SER A 464 22.34 2.34 -9.92
CA SER A 464 21.57 2.13 -11.15
C SER A 464 20.43 1.15 -10.98
N LEU A 465 19.41 1.30 -11.81
CA LEU A 465 18.27 0.40 -11.90
C LEU A 465 18.06 -0.05 -13.36
N PRO A 466 17.47 -1.24 -13.59
CA PRO A 466 17.16 -1.71 -14.94
C PRO A 466 16.18 -0.78 -15.67
N ILE A 467 16.42 -0.51 -16.96
CA ILE A 467 15.52 0.30 -17.80
C ILE A 467 14.15 -0.35 -17.93
N ASP A 468 14.07 -1.67 -18.09
CA ASP A 468 12.78 -2.39 -18.17
C ASP A 468 11.94 -2.26 -16.88
N PHE A 469 12.57 -1.83 -15.79
CA PHE A 469 11.90 -1.60 -14.51
C PHE A 469 11.51 -0.13 -14.29
N ILE A 470 12.44 0.83 -14.44
CA ILE A 470 12.13 2.24 -14.19
C ILE A 470 11.75 3.05 -15.44
N GLY A 471 11.88 2.49 -16.64
CA GLY A 471 11.80 3.21 -17.91
C GLY A 471 13.17 3.76 -18.37
N GLU A 472 13.24 4.12 -19.64
CA GLU A 472 14.45 4.68 -20.24
C GLU A 472 14.52 6.20 -19.98
N PRO A 473 15.61 6.73 -19.37
CA PRO A 473 15.77 8.16 -19.21
C PRO A 473 15.78 8.89 -20.56
N THR A 474 15.07 10.00 -20.62
CA THR A 474 15.01 10.90 -21.78
C THR A 474 15.18 12.35 -21.32
N ASP A 475 15.42 13.26 -22.26
CA ASP A 475 15.45 14.71 -22.03
C ASP A 475 14.07 15.28 -21.62
N GLU A 476 12.99 14.52 -21.84
CA GLU A 476 11.64 14.86 -21.35
C GLU A 476 11.44 14.57 -19.86
N TRP A 477 12.35 13.84 -19.20
CA TRP A 477 12.21 13.55 -17.77
C TRP A 477 12.47 14.81 -16.94
N GLU A 478 11.62 15.03 -15.95
CA GLU A 478 11.82 16.03 -14.90
C GLU A 478 12.06 15.33 -13.56
N TYR A 479 12.83 15.99 -12.71
CA TYR A 479 13.32 15.44 -11.46
C TYR A 479 13.02 16.39 -10.31
N PHE A 480 12.62 15.85 -9.18
CA PHE A 480 12.84 16.50 -7.90
C PHE A 480 13.86 15.65 -7.13
N VAL A 481 14.87 16.29 -6.56
CA VAL A 481 15.86 15.64 -5.71
C VAL A 481 15.89 16.40 -4.39
N GLY A 482 15.55 15.72 -3.31
CA GLY A 482 15.64 16.29 -1.96
C GLY A 482 16.49 15.44 -1.06
N VAL A 483 17.34 16.09 -0.28
CA VAL A 483 18.26 15.48 0.68
C VAL A 483 17.81 15.79 2.10
N GLY A 484 17.76 14.74 2.91
CA GLY A 484 17.54 14.80 4.35
C GLY A 484 18.38 13.73 5.04
N LEU A 485 17.91 13.27 6.19
CA LEU A 485 18.53 12.21 6.96
C LEU A 485 17.78 10.90 6.73
N ALA A 486 18.46 9.78 6.52
CA ALA A 486 17.85 8.45 6.49
C ALA A 486 18.52 7.51 7.48
N THR A 487 17.76 6.51 7.94
CA THR A 487 18.26 5.46 8.82
C THR A 487 17.92 4.07 8.30
N ASP A 488 18.54 3.04 8.86
CA ASP A 488 18.14 1.65 8.61
C ASP A 488 16.64 1.42 8.83
N ARG A 489 16.06 2.11 9.82
CA ARG A 489 14.62 2.05 10.10
C ARG A 489 13.81 2.83 9.08
N THR A 490 14.21 4.04 8.70
CA THR A 490 13.39 4.82 7.76
C THR A 490 13.48 4.32 6.31
N MET A 491 14.55 3.59 5.99
CA MET A 491 14.71 2.93 4.70
C MET A 491 14.05 1.56 4.62
N ASN A 492 13.47 1.06 5.72
CA ASN A 492 12.59 -0.10 5.64
C ASN A 492 11.26 0.29 4.97
N PHE A 493 10.53 -0.70 4.45
CA PHE A 493 9.30 -0.45 3.69
C PHE A 493 8.17 0.24 4.50
N LEU A 494 8.22 0.23 5.84
CA LEU A 494 7.18 0.79 6.70
C LEU A 494 7.17 2.33 6.71
N TYR A 495 8.35 2.94 6.61
CA TYR A 495 8.52 4.39 6.71
C TYR A 495 9.00 5.00 5.38
N GLY A 496 9.81 4.24 4.63
CA GLY A 496 10.21 4.52 3.24
C GLY A 496 10.62 5.95 2.93
N GLY A 497 11.81 6.39 3.37
CA GLY A 497 12.43 7.65 2.91
C GLY A 497 13.22 8.41 3.99
N PRO A 498 13.48 9.72 3.74
CA PRO A 498 14.08 10.60 4.75
C PRO A 498 13.22 10.71 6.01
N THR A 499 13.88 10.87 7.17
CA THR A 499 13.26 11.09 8.47
C THR A 499 12.55 12.45 8.49
N PRO A 500 11.42 12.58 9.18
CA PRO A 500 10.83 13.89 9.47
C PRO A 500 11.81 14.83 10.19
N VAL A 501 11.58 16.13 10.05
CA VAL A 501 12.30 17.18 10.79
C VAL A 501 11.52 17.56 12.03
N TYR A 502 12.22 17.68 13.16
CA TYR A 502 11.62 17.90 14.48
C TYR A 502 12.03 19.25 15.06
N PRO A 503 11.16 20.00 15.77
CA PRO A 503 11.53 21.33 16.29
C PRO A 503 12.80 21.38 17.15
N ASP A 504 13.04 20.38 18.00
CA ASP A 504 14.23 20.27 18.84
C ASP A 504 14.53 18.78 19.11
N HIS A 505 15.49 18.20 18.39
CA HIS A 505 15.83 16.78 18.52
C HIS A 505 17.33 16.51 18.40
N PRO A 506 17.94 15.71 19.31
CA PRO A 506 19.40 15.51 19.35
C PRO A 506 19.95 14.47 18.37
N VAL A 507 19.08 13.72 17.67
CA VAL A 507 19.46 12.61 16.79
C VAL A 507 18.96 12.79 15.35
N TYR A 508 18.00 13.68 15.14
CA TYR A 508 17.42 13.95 13.81
C TYR A 508 17.68 15.40 13.44
N ILE A 509 17.43 15.75 12.18
CA ILE A 509 17.48 17.15 11.75
C ILE A 509 16.48 17.92 12.61
N SER A 510 16.94 19.03 13.18
CA SER A 510 16.13 19.89 14.04
C SER A 510 15.78 21.21 13.36
N GLY A 511 14.72 21.85 13.81
CA GLY A 511 14.19 23.09 13.23
C GLY A 511 12.75 22.92 12.73
N GLY A 512 12.33 23.87 11.90
CA GLY A 512 10.99 23.99 11.38
C GLY A 512 10.01 24.57 12.40
N ASN A 513 8.99 25.23 11.86
CA ASN A 513 8.02 25.98 12.66
C ASN A 513 6.73 25.18 12.94
N ASN A 514 6.66 23.92 12.52
CA ASN A 514 5.48 23.07 12.69
C ASN A 514 5.74 21.89 13.66
N PRO A 515 5.12 21.87 14.84
CA PRO A 515 5.29 20.79 15.82
C PRO A 515 4.55 19.50 15.43
N ASP A 516 3.62 19.54 14.48
CA ASP A 516 2.81 18.39 14.06
C ASP A 516 3.54 17.48 13.05
N GLY A 517 4.84 17.71 12.81
CA GLY A 517 5.68 16.87 11.95
C GLY A 517 5.41 17.03 10.45
N ARG A 518 4.79 18.13 10.02
CA ARG A 518 4.58 18.48 8.60
C ARG A 518 5.69 19.35 8.00
N ASN A 519 6.79 19.52 8.72
CA ASN A 519 7.98 20.18 8.19
C ASN A 519 8.46 19.43 6.93
N PRO A 520 8.89 20.13 5.86
CA PRO A 520 9.63 19.50 4.77
C PRO A 520 10.75 18.63 5.33
N ALA A 521 10.84 17.36 4.91
CA ALA A 521 11.86 16.44 5.41
C ALA A 521 13.27 16.70 4.83
N PHE A 522 13.41 17.75 4.03
CA PHE A 522 14.59 18.05 3.24
C PHE A 522 15.33 19.25 3.84
N ILE A 523 16.60 19.04 4.17
CA ILE A 523 17.53 20.12 4.54
C ILE A 523 18.17 20.72 3.29
N ASP A 524 18.08 20.03 2.15
CA ASP A 524 18.57 20.50 0.87
C ASP A 524 17.74 19.95 -0.30
N ILE A 525 17.57 20.69 -1.40
CA ILE A 525 16.85 20.29 -2.61
C ILE A 525 17.53 20.83 -3.87
N LEU A 526 17.62 20.00 -4.92
CA LEU A 526 18.23 20.40 -6.19
C LEU A 526 17.44 21.54 -6.84
N LEU A 527 18.09 22.70 -6.97
CA LEU A 527 17.51 23.90 -7.57
C LEU A 527 18.50 24.66 -8.46
N PRO A 528 18.01 25.39 -9.47
CA PRO A 528 18.86 26.29 -10.22
C PRO A 528 19.45 27.37 -9.31
N GLU A 529 20.68 27.82 -9.58
CA GLU A 529 21.38 28.85 -8.78
C GLU A 529 20.58 30.16 -8.60
N ASP A 530 19.62 30.45 -9.48
CA ASP A 530 18.78 31.65 -9.42
C ASP A 530 17.54 31.53 -8.52
N ILE A 531 17.29 30.35 -7.92
CA ILE A 531 16.14 30.09 -7.06
C ILE A 531 16.56 30.00 -5.59
N ASP A 532 15.90 30.77 -4.72
CA ASP A 532 16.13 30.74 -3.27
C ASP A 532 15.40 29.54 -2.62
N GLN A 533 16.16 28.50 -2.31
CA GLN A 533 15.70 27.31 -1.58
C GLN A 533 14.99 27.64 -0.27
N THR A 534 15.61 28.49 0.55
CA THR A 534 15.09 28.85 1.88
C THR A 534 13.73 29.51 1.76
N ALA A 535 13.54 30.40 0.79
CA ALA A 535 12.26 31.03 0.53
C ALA A 535 11.17 30.03 0.12
N LEU A 536 11.51 29.02 -0.69
CA LEU A 536 10.58 27.97 -1.11
C LEU A 536 10.19 27.04 0.04
N LEU A 537 11.17 26.57 0.80
CA LEU A 537 10.95 25.59 1.87
C LEU A 537 10.33 26.21 3.12
N ARG A 538 10.32 27.54 3.27
CA ARG A 538 9.65 28.25 4.38
C ARG A 538 8.15 28.50 4.15
N ASP A 539 7.66 28.39 2.91
CA ASP A 539 6.25 28.68 2.56
C ASP A 539 5.33 27.48 2.87
N TYR A 540 5.17 27.15 4.15
CA TYR A 540 4.30 26.08 4.63
C TYR A 540 3.71 26.40 6.01
N ASP A 541 2.62 25.72 6.40
CA ASP A 541 2.00 25.87 7.71
C ASP A 541 1.39 24.56 8.23
N SER A 542 0.45 24.64 9.19
CA SER A 542 -0.23 23.45 9.73
C SER A 542 -1.17 22.78 8.73
N VAL A 543 -1.52 23.43 7.62
CA VAL A 543 -2.50 22.97 6.63
C VAL A 543 -1.88 22.79 5.25
N THR A 544 -0.87 23.57 4.92
CA THR A 544 -0.26 23.67 3.59
C THR A 544 1.19 23.19 3.59
N ALA A 545 1.61 22.57 2.49
CA ALA A 545 2.98 22.11 2.27
C ALA A 545 3.73 23.07 1.35
N ALA A 546 5.06 23.17 1.54
CA ALA A 546 5.95 23.92 0.68
C ALA A 546 5.85 23.44 -0.77
N VAL A 547 5.88 24.38 -1.72
CA VAL A 547 5.68 24.09 -3.15
C VAL A 547 7.00 24.13 -3.89
N VAL A 548 7.44 22.98 -4.42
CA VAL A 548 8.75 22.83 -5.07
C VAL A 548 8.60 22.55 -6.57
N PRO A 549 9.50 23.08 -7.42
CA PRO A 549 9.53 22.73 -8.84
C PRO A 549 10.10 21.32 -9.06
N MET A 550 9.84 20.78 -10.25
CA MET A 550 10.64 19.70 -10.82
C MET A 550 11.55 20.30 -11.89
N VAL A 551 12.78 19.81 -12.02
CA VAL A 551 13.82 20.31 -12.93
C VAL A 551 14.06 19.30 -14.06
N GLY A 552 14.09 19.75 -15.31
CA GLY A 552 14.33 18.92 -16.49
C GLY A 552 15.52 19.42 -17.31
N ALA A 553 15.88 18.68 -18.37
CA ALA A 553 16.92 19.13 -19.30
C ALA A 553 16.45 20.44 -19.98
N ARG A 554 17.28 21.49 -19.93
CA ARG A 554 16.98 22.79 -20.55
C ARG A 554 17.32 22.83 -22.03
#